data_AF-A0A078MK70-F1
#
_entry.id   AF-A0A078MK70-F1
#
_cell.length_a   1.000
_cell.length_b   1.000
_cell.length_c   1.000
_cell.angle_alpha   90.00
_cell.angle_beta   90.00
_cell.angle_gamma   90.00
#
_symmetry.space_group_name_H-M   'P 1'
#
loop_
_entity.id
_entity.type
_entity.pdbx_description
1 polymer ?
#
loop_
_entity_poly.entity_id
_entity_poly.type
_entity_poly.pdbx_seq_one_letter_code
_entity_poly.pdbx_strand_id
1 'polypeptide(L)'
;MRSHHARSHPHATGPYRRRRHTAWWTLLVTAAMVLLPFAAPATASFVEPDPNEPAPVAGTNAEVVTTGLGPAQRVQAFVAADPTPPDPLAPYPAENPVGVPATGRFAGIIIAQDAEGGTGQMYCIDTAVETQVGIGYVQGAWDESNVANIGYVNYVLNNYYPANPAAPAGLTANQQAAAVQGAIWYFTDGYVVNTSEAVIRDAVEAIVADAQANGPLVEPPAPNVTITPPSAAAPEGSPAGPFTVAAEGAAEVTVSVPTGYTIYADAAGTTPIPSGSDVASGTQVWVSGPPASTDPGVLSARASVTVQTGNVYLYDRGDPGRENAQPLILAATTVLETTREATAEFFVPGDLVVTKLFAGGAVGSQGASTLVVDCGAPGSFVFEVPAGTATQFSQTVADLPVGTVCSVTEDANGSTAEVTVTPVLPDPVTIAEGENVLAVTNTVDFNPGSLVVAKTISGSGAGLQEEVVLHIQCGDGLLDELFVIPEGVTADTFTQLYEGIPAGVVCRVSEPATGANEDVTVSSSGTTEVTILPAQVQTAEVINEYAPVPVTERLPRTGANGNMALGAVTGTAAVLAGSMLVLAASRRRRS
;
A
#
# COMPACT_ATOMS: atom_id res chain seq x y z
N MET A 1 -76.18 19.87 -21.68
CA MET A 1 -75.40 19.74 -22.92
C MET A 1 -74.56 18.47 -22.82
N ARG A 2 -74.84 17.52 -23.74
CA ARG A 2 -74.07 16.33 -24.20
C ARG A 2 -73.28 15.50 -23.16
N SER A 3 -73.65 14.27 -22.75
CA SER A 3 -73.80 12.98 -23.49
C SER A 3 -72.46 12.46 -24.04
N HIS A 4 -71.98 11.21 -23.86
CA HIS A 4 -72.62 9.91 -24.11
C HIS A 4 -71.66 8.75 -23.69
N HIS A 5 -72.14 7.67 -23.04
CA HIS A 5 -72.37 6.26 -23.53
C HIS A 5 -71.13 5.33 -23.52
N ALA A 6 -71.20 4.01 -23.27
CA ALA A 6 -72.26 2.99 -23.40
C ALA A 6 -72.05 1.85 -22.35
N ARG A 7 -73.06 1.18 -21.74
CA ARG A 7 -73.91 0.04 -22.20
C ARG A 7 -73.09 -1.14 -22.75
N SER A 8 -73.30 -2.44 -22.47
CA SER A 8 -74.52 -3.26 -22.23
C SER A 8 -74.06 -4.75 -22.13
N HIS A 9 -74.38 -5.58 -21.12
CA HIS A 9 -75.61 -6.41 -20.88
C HIS A 9 -75.40 -7.95 -21.11
N PRO A 10 -76.33 -8.83 -20.65
CA PRO A 10 -76.04 -10.00 -19.80
C PRO A 10 -76.65 -11.32 -20.31
N HIS A 11 -76.74 -12.37 -19.47
CA HIS A 11 -77.96 -13.20 -19.17
C HIS A 11 -77.57 -14.44 -18.34
N ALA A 12 -78.17 -14.66 -17.16
CA ALA A 12 -79.37 -15.51 -16.88
C ALA A 12 -78.98 -16.99 -16.67
N THR A 13 -79.59 -17.86 -15.87
CA THR A 13 -80.90 -18.03 -15.20
C THR A 13 -80.70 -19.13 -14.14
N GLY A 14 -81.37 -19.11 -13.00
CA GLY A 14 -82.43 -20.11 -12.78
C GLY A 14 -82.20 -21.01 -11.54
N PRO A 15 -83.25 -21.62 -10.96
CA PRO A 15 -83.48 -21.56 -9.51
C PRO A 15 -83.78 -22.93 -8.84
N TYR A 16 -84.23 -22.85 -7.58
CA TYR A 16 -84.96 -23.84 -6.74
C TYR A 16 -84.14 -24.72 -5.78
N ARG A 17 -84.65 -25.18 -4.62
CA ARG A 17 -85.56 -24.72 -3.54
C ARG A 17 -85.65 -25.91 -2.57
N ARG A 18 -85.98 -25.63 -1.29
CA ARG A 18 -86.56 -26.51 -0.24
C ARG A 18 -85.55 -27.29 0.60
N ARG A 19 -85.40 -26.98 1.90
CA ARG A 19 -86.30 -27.12 3.09
C ARG A 19 -86.29 -28.53 3.68
N ARG A 20 -85.91 -28.61 4.96
CA ARG A 20 -86.58 -29.25 6.13
C ARG A 20 -85.54 -29.37 7.26
N HIS A 21 -85.59 -28.56 8.32
CA HIS A 21 -86.33 -28.76 9.59
C HIS A 21 -86.16 -30.16 10.20
N THR A 22 -85.48 -30.23 11.36
CA THR A 22 -85.93 -30.70 12.69
C THR A 22 -84.67 -30.88 13.58
N ALA A 23 -84.53 -30.17 14.71
CA ALA A 23 -84.79 -30.64 16.09
C ALA A 23 -83.81 -31.77 16.51
N TRP A 24 -83.10 -31.80 17.65
CA TRP A 24 -83.32 -31.27 18.99
C TRP A 24 -82.11 -31.70 19.89
N TRP A 25 -81.81 -30.95 20.96
CA TRP A 25 -81.20 -31.35 22.27
C TRP A 25 -79.66 -31.40 22.52
N THR A 26 -79.25 -30.45 23.37
CA THR A 26 -78.52 -30.55 24.68
C THR A 26 -77.02 -30.81 24.84
N LEU A 27 -76.41 -29.84 25.56
CA LEU A 27 -75.45 -29.90 26.69
C LEU A 27 -74.06 -30.54 26.48
N LEU A 28 -73.01 -29.70 26.60
CA LEU A 28 -72.09 -29.77 27.75
C LEU A 28 -71.18 -28.53 27.83
N VAL A 29 -71.02 -28.07 29.06
CA VAL A 29 -70.23 -26.93 29.53
C VAL A 29 -68.74 -27.29 29.56
N THR A 30 -67.89 -26.44 28.99
CA THR A 30 -66.50 -26.31 29.42
C THR A 30 -66.17 -24.84 29.61
N ALA A 31 -66.21 -24.42 30.87
CA ALA A 31 -65.55 -23.22 31.34
C ALA A 31 -64.04 -23.44 31.20
N ALA A 32 -63.46 -22.96 30.10
CA ALA A 32 -62.01 -22.81 30.00
C ALA A 32 -61.65 -21.49 30.70
N MET A 33 -61.20 -21.60 31.96
CA MET A 33 -60.34 -20.61 32.57
C MET A 33 -59.19 -20.35 31.61
N VAL A 34 -59.21 -19.18 30.96
CA VAL A 34 -58.06 -18.63 30.27
C VAL A 34 -57.08 -18.22 31.37
N LEU A 35 -56.26 -19.19 31.81
CA LEU A 35 -54.97 -18.93 32.42
C LEU A 35 -54.09 -18.37 31.30
N LEU A 36 -54.19 -17.05 31.08
CA LEU A 36 -53.09 -16.33 30.47
C LEU A 36 -51.89 -16.51 31.41
N PRO A 37 -50.75 -17.06 30.95
CA PRO A 37 -49.52 -16.86 31.70
C PRO A 37 -49.30 -15.35 31.69
N PHE A 38 -49.43 -14.73 32.86
CA PHE A 38 -48.76 -13.46 33.10
C PHE A 38 -47.29 -13.79 32.89
N ALA A 39 -46.73 -13.38 31.74
CA ALA A 39 -45.30 -13.21 31.63
C ALA A 39 -44.93 -12.31 32.82
N ALA A 40 -44.12 -12.85 33.74
CA ALA A 40 -43.51 -12.03 34.75
C ALA A 40 -42.84 -10.85 34.04
N PRO A 41 -42.96 -9.60 34.55
CA PRO A 41 -42.19 -8.52 33.98
C PRO A 41 -40.73 -8.96 33.98
N ALA A 42 -40.05 -8.85 32.84
CA ALA A 42 -38.61 -9.08 32.76
C ALA A 42 -37.94 -8.16 33.79
N THR A 43 -37.12 -8.74 34.66
CA THR A 43 -36.56 -8.08 35.83
C THR A 43 -35.05 -8.02 35.66
N ALA A 44 -34.53 -6.97 35.01
CA ALA A 44 -33.09 -6.71 35.00
C ALA A 44 -32.49 -6.80 36.40
N SER A 45 -31.73 -7.86 36.56
CA SER A 45 -31.04 -8.30 37.75
C SER A 45 -30.14 -9.44 37.29
N PHE A 46 -29.17 -9.78 38.13
CA PHE A 46 -28.58 -11.10 38.03
C PHE A 46 -29.69 -12.13 38.26
N VAL A 47 -29.95 -12.97 37.27
CA VAL A 47 -30.96 -14.04 37.36
C VAL A 47 -30.30 -15.28 37.93
N GLU A 48 -30.89 -15.85 38.98
CA GLU A 48 -30.46 -17.13 39.51
C GLU A 48 -30.72 -18.22 38.44
N PRO A 49 -29.75 -19.08 38.11
CA PRO A 49 -29.90 -20.02 37.00
C PRO A 49 -31.14 -20.91 37.17
N ASP A 50 -32.01 -20.98 36.15
CA ASP A 50 -33.06 -21.99 36.14
C ASP A 50 -32.41 -23.37 35.98
N PRO A 51 -32.55 -24.30 36.95
CA PRO A 51 -31.95 -25.63 36.84
C PRO A 51 -32.49 -26.46 35.66
N ASN A 52 -33.56 -26.02 35.00
CA ASN A 52 -34.15 -26.66 33.82
C ASN A 52 -33.67 -26.05 32.50
N GLU A 53 -32.98 -24.91 32.52
CA GLU A 53 -32.38 -24.30 31.33
C GLU A 53 -30.89 -24.69 31.20
N PRO A 54 -30.36 -24.82 29.97
CA PRO A 54 -28.94 -25.01 29.77
C PRO A 54 -28.16 -23.85 30.40
N ALA A 55 -27.08 -24.19 31.12
CA ALA A 55 -26.17 -23.17 31.62
C ALA A 55 -25.57 -22.41 30.41
N PRO A 56 -25.46 -21.07 30.47
CA PRO A 56 -24.81 -20.30 29.42
C PRO A 56 -23.38 -20.75 29.19
N VAL A 57 -22.93 -20.60 27.96
CA VAL A 57 -21.58 -20.95 27.55
C VAL A 57 -20.87 -19.71 27.05
N ALA A 58 -19.76 -19.36 27.71
CA ALA A 58 -18.84 -18.36 27.20
C ALA A 58 -18.23 -18.82 25.87
N GLY A 59 -18.16 -17.90 24.91
CA GLY A 59 -17.49 -18.10 23.65
C GLY A 59 -15.98 -18.20 23.80
N THR A 60 -15.31 -18.66 22.74
CA THR A 60 -13.86 -18.83 22.72
C THR A 60 -13.07 -17.54 22.89
N ASN A 61 -13.73 -16.40 22.67
CA ASN A 61 -13.11 -15.07 22.71
C ASN A 61 -13.39 -14.33 24.02
N ALA A 62 -14.13 -14.94 24.97
CA ALA A 62 -14.40 -14.32 26.26
C ALA A 62 -13.09 -14.01 26.99
N GLU A 63 -12.90 -12.74 27.35
CA GLU A 63 -11.78 -12.30 28.18
C GLU A 63 -12.08 -12.56 29.66
N VAL A 64 -13.34 -12.35 30.07
CA VAL A 64 -13.83 -12.69 31.41
C VAL A 64 -15.18 -13.40 31.34
N VAL A 65 -15.44 -14.25 32.33
CA VAL A 65 -16.71 -14.97 32.48
C VAL A 65 -17.30 -14.65 33.84
N THR A 66 -18.60 -14.41 33.91
CA THR A 66 -19.30 -14.21 35.19
C THR A 66 -19.32 -15.51 35.99
N THR A 67 -18.76 -15.51 37.20
CA THR A 67 -18.60 -16.72 38.04
C THR A 67 -19.41 -16.67 39.33
N GLY A 68 -19.92 -15.51 39.72
CA GLY A 68 -20.81 -15.42 40.86
C GLY A 68 -21.21 -14.00 41.24
N LEU A 69 -21.71 -13.88 42.47
CA LEU A 69 -22.15 -12.63 43.07
C LEU A 69 -21.22 -12.24 44.22
N GLY A 70 -20.94 -10.94 44.32
CA GLY A 70 -20.22 -10.34 45.45
C GLY A 70 -21.19 -9.70 46.46
N PRO A 71 -20.71 -8.75 47.28
CA PRO A 71 -21.56 -8.01 48.20
C PRO A 71 -22.70 -7.31 47.46
N ALA A 72 -23.91 -7.54 47.95
CA ALA A 72 -25.15 -7.10 47.32
C ALA A 72 -26.35 -7.26 48.26
N GLN A 73 -27.46 -6.63 47.91
CA GLN A 73 -28.75 -6.86 48.56
C GLN A 73 -29.91 -6.53 47.61
N ARG A 74 -31.12 -6.97 47.99
CA ARG A 74 -32.34 -6.62 47.27
C ARG A 74 -32.81 -5.24 47.72
N VAL A 75 -33.04 -4.33 46.77
CA VAL A 75 -33.50 -2.95 47.03
C VAL A 75 -34.84 -2.72 46.35
N GLN A 76 -35.84 -2.19 47.08
CA GLN A 76 -37.09 -1.74 46.50
C GLN A 76 -36.89 -0.38 45.80
N ALA A 77 -37.21 -0.31 44.51
CA ALA A 77 -36.97 0.89 43.72
C ALA A 77 -37.92 1.01 42.51
N PHE A 78 -37.85 2.16 41.85
CA PHE A 78 -38.64 2.53 40.69
C PHE A 78 -37.71 2.72 39.49
N VAL A 79 -38.07 2.10 38.39
CA VAL A 79 -37.45 2.28 37.07
C VAL A 79 -38.54 2.12 36.02
N ALA A 80 -38.48 2.91 34.95
CA ALA A 80 -39.41 2.76 33.84
C ALA A 80 -39.20 1.41 33.14
N ALA A 81 -40.25 0.88 32.48
CA ALA A 81 -40.11 -0.34 31.68
C ALA A 81 -39.16 -0.14 30.51
N ASP A 82 -39.22 1.04 29.90
CA ASP A 82 -38.31 1.53 28.87
C ASP A 82 -37.58 2.75 29.44
N PRO A 83 -36.46 2.55 30.18
CA PRO A 83 -35.71 3.65 30.76
C PRO A 83 -35.15 4.56 29.67
N THR A 84 -35.28 5.87 29.87
CA THR A 84 -34.63 6.88 29.06
C THR A 84 -33.55 7.55 29.88
N PRO A 85 -32.36 7.82 29.33
CA PRO A 85 -31.29 8.49 30.06
C PRO A 85 -31.79 9.78 30.72
N PRO A 86 -31.65 9.93 32.05
CA PRO A 86 -32.02 11.17 32.71
C PRO A 86 -31.04 12.28 32.36
N ASP A 87 -31.49 13.53 32.56
CA ASP A 87 -30.56 14.66 32.68
C ASP A 87 -29.61 14.38 33.85
N PRO A 88 -28.30 14.19 33.61
CA PRO A 88 -27.38 13.79 34.67
C PRO A 88 -27.23 14.86 35.76
N LEU A 89 -27.62 16.11 35.52
CA LEU A 89 -27.55 17.20 36.48
C LEU A 89 -28.86 17.43 37.26
N ALA A 90 -29.92 16.68 36.97
CA ALA A 90 -31.16 16.76 37.72
C ALA A 90 -30.95 16.27 39.16
N PRO A 91 -31.51 16.91 40.19
CA PRO A 91 -31.36 16.41 41.55
C PRO A 91 -32.03 15.03 41.70
N TYR A 92 -31.51 14.22 42.64
CA TYR A 92 -32.14 12.94 42.96
C TYR A 92 -33.60 13.18 43.44
N PRO A 93 -34.61 12.50 42.86
CA PRO A 93 -36.01 12.82 43.15
C PRO A 93 -36.34 12.60 44.62
N ALA A 94 -36.89 13.61 45.31
CA ALA A 94 -37.20 13.55 46.74
C ALA A 94 -38.42 12.66 47.10
N GLU A 95 -39.31 12.44 46.15
CA GLU A 95 -40.52 11.61 46.31
C GLU A 95 -40.50 10.39 45.39
N ASN A 96 -41.30 9.39 45.74
CA ASN A 96 -41.50 8.22 44.89
C ASN A 96 -42.20 8.62 43.57
N PRO A 97 -41.72 8.15 42.40
CA PRO A 97 -42.39 8.40 41.13
C PRO A 97 -43.85 7.91 41.14
N VAL A 98 -44.77 8.75 40.68
CA VAL A 98 -46.20 8.43 40.60
C VAL A 98 -46.46 7.54 39.39
N GLY A 99 -47.22 6.45 39.58
CA GLY A 99 -47.65 5.57 38.49
C GLY A 99 -46.61 4.54 38.03
N VAL A 100 -45.43 4.52 38.64
CA VAL A 100 -44.41 3.48 38.43
C VAL A 100 -44.47 2.49 39.60
N PRO A 101 -44.62 1.17 39.36
CA PRO A 101 -44.60 0.20 40.44
C PRO A 101 -43.19 0.04 41.02
N ALA A 102 -43.09 -0.12 42.34
CA ALA A 102 -41.83 -0.50 42.97
C ALA A 102 -41.48 -1.96 42.65
N THR A 103 -40.23 -2.20 42.30
CA THR A 103 -39.68 -3.54 42.04
C THR A 103 -38.46 -3.77 42.94
N GLY A 104 -38.41 -4.94 43.55
CA GLY A 104 -37.26 -5.36 44.35
C GLY A 104 -36.21 -6.00 43.48
N ARG A 105 -35.06 -5.35 43.27
CA ARG A 105 -33.99 -5.81 42.37
C ARG A 105 -32.72 -6.14 43.15
N PHE A 106 -31.96 -7.11 42.65
CA PHE A 106 -30.58 -7.33 43.08
C PHE A 106 -29.76 -6.09 42.77
N ALA A 107 -29.09 -5.51 43.76
CA ALA A 107 -28.19 -4.38 43.58
C ALA A 107 -26.86 -4.68 44.26
N GLY A 108 -25.77 -4.73 43.50
CA GLY A 108 -24.44 -5.00 44.02
C GLY A 108 -23.48 -5.57 42.99
N ILE A 109 -22.43 -6.23 43.48
CA ILE A 109 -21.31 -6.70 42.67
C ILE A 109 -21.60 -8.02 41.96
N ILE A 110 -21.21 -8.10 40.70
CA ILE A 110 -21.02 -9.34 39.94
C ILE A 110 -19.53 -9.68 39.95
N ILE A 111 -19.20 -10.95 40.17
CA ILE A 111 -17.83 -11.44 40.09
C ILE A 111 -17.63 -12.04 38.70
N ALA A 112 -16.62 -11.55 37.99
CA ALA A 112 -16.14 -12.12 36.75
C ALA A 112 -14.70 -12.61 36.92
N GLN A 113 -14.32 -13.66 36.21
CA GLN A 113 -12.97 -14.20 36.22
C GLN A 113 -12.43 -14.36 34.81
N ASP A 114 -11.15 -14.06 34.63
CA ASP A 114 -10.43 -14.41 33.41
C ASP A 114 -10.00 -15.89 33.41
N ALA A 115 -9.38 -16.33 32.32
CA ALA A 115 -8.95 -17.72 32.13
C ALA A 115 -7.86 -18.19 33.12
N GLU A 116 -7.10 -17.26 33.71
CA GLU A 116 -6.03 -17.54 34.68
C GLU A 116 -6.51 -17.42 36.13
N GLY A 117 -7.79 -17.06 36.34
CA GLY A 117 -8.41 -16.89 37.65
C GLY A 117 -8.30 -15.48 38.23
N GLY A 118 -7.77 -14.52 37.46
CA GLY A 118 -7.83 -13.10 37.78
C GLY A 118 -9.29 -12.68 37.96
N THR A 119 -9.58 -11.97 39.05
CA THR A 119 -10.96 -11.69 39.47
C THR A 119 -11.28 -10.21 39.33
N GLY A 120 -12.34 -9.91 38.57
CA GLY A 120 -12.92 -8.59 38.41
C GLY A 120 -14.23 -8.46 39.19
N GLN A 121 -14.38 -7.37 39.92
CA GLN A 121 -15.66 -6.97 40.50
C GLN A 121 -16.34 -6.02 39.54
N MET A 122 -17.57 -6.31 39.16
CA MET A 122 -18.30 -5.62 38.10
C MET A 122 -19.63 -5.08 38.62
N TYR A 123 -20.10 -3.98 38.04
CA TYR A 123 -21.47 -3.49 38.17
C TYR A 123 -22.22 -3.59 36.86
N CYS A 124 -23.53 -3.77 36.94
CA CYS A 124 -24.45 -3.63 35.82
C CYS A 124 -24.60 -2.14 35.45
N ILE A 125 -24.73 -1.82 34.16
CA ILE A 125 -24.91 -0.43 33.70
C ILE A 125 -26.15 -0.21 32.81
N ASP A 126 -27.03 -1.20 32.69
CA ASP A 126 -28.28 -1.12 31.93
C ASP A 126 -29.41 -1.85 32.68
N THR A 127 -30.48 -1.16 33.08
CA THR A 127 -31.60 -1.79 33.82
C THR A 127 -32.65 -2.48 32.96
N ALA A 128 -32.45 -2.58 31.65
CA ALA A 128 -33.34 -3.29 30.73
C ALA A 128 -32.82 -4.70 30.38
N VAL A 129 -31.52 -4.97 30.59
CA VAL A 129 -30.87 -6.22 30.15
C VAL A 129 -30.43 -7.08 31.34
N GLU A 130 -30.64 -8.40 31.25
CA GLU A 130 -30.26 -9.34 32.31
C GLU A 130 -28.89 -10.01 32.05
N THR A 131 -28.28 -10.52 33.12
CA THR A 131 -27.12 -11.44 33.05
C THR A 131 -27.24 -12.52 34.11
N GLN A 132 -26.37 -13.52 34.02
CA GLN A 132 -26.31 -14.66 34.92
C GLN A 132 -24.88 -15.23 34.90
N VAL A 133 -24.61 -16.21 35.76
CA VAL A 133 -23.32 -16.94 35.76
C VAL A 133 -23.13 -17.70 34.44
N GLY A 134 -21.89 -17.71 33.94
CA GLY A 134 -21.46 -18.43 32.74
C GLY A 134 -21.44 -17.58 31.47
N ILE A 135 -21.87 -16.31 31.55
CA ILE A 135 -21.85 -15.40 30.39
C ILE A 135 -20.42 -14.89 30.17
N GLY A 136 -19.96 -15.03 28.93
CA GLY A 136 -18.67 -14.51 28.48
C GLY A 136 -18.74 -13.04 28.08
N TYR A 137 -17.67 -12.32 28.36
CA TYR A 137 -17.55 -10.90 28.07
C TYR A 137 -16.19 -10.58 27.46
N VAL A 138 -16.20 -9.60 26.57
CA VAL A 138 -15.00 -8.98 25.97
C VAL A 138 -14.97 -7.52 26.33
N GLN A 139 -13.79 -6.96 26.51
CA GLN A 139 -13.67 -5.52 26.70
C GLN A 139 -14.19 -4.75 25.47
N GLY A 140 -14.89 -3.66 25.72
CA GLY A 140 -15.36 -2.73 24.69
C GLY A 140 -15.17 -1.28 25.11
N ALA A 141 -15.37 -0.37 24.16
CA ALA A 141 -15.33 1.07 24.42
C ALA A 141 -16.65 1.58 25.02
N TRP A 142 -16.61 2.75 25.66
CA TRP A 142 -17.80 3.38 26.23
C TRP A 142 -18.88 3.67 25.20
N ASP A 143 -18.51 4.08 23.99
CA ASP A 143 -19.46 4.34 22.91
C ASP A 143 -20.13 3.06 22.38
N GLU A 144 -19.37 1.97 22.25
CA GLU A 144 -19.88 0.64 21.86
C GLU A 144 -20.91 0.09 22.85
N SER A 145 -20.78 0.44 24.13
CA SER A 145 -21.73 0.03 25.17
C SER A 145 -23.13 0.61 25.00
N ASN A 146 -23.26 1.74 24.29
CA ASN A 146 -24.50 2.51 24.14
C ASN A 146 -25.15 2.95 25.48
N VAL A 147 -24.38 2.99 26.57
CA VAL A 147 -24.87 3.45 27.87
C VAL A 147 -24.61 4.94 28.06
N ALA A 148 -25.62 5.68 28.52
CA ALA A 148 -25.52 7.12 28.73
C ALA A 148 -24.79 7.46 30.04
N ASN A 149 -24.26 8.69 30.12
CA ASN A 149 -23.73 9.27 31.35
C ASN A 149 -22.60 8.46 32.04
N ILE A 150 -21.89 7.59 31.31
CA ILE A 150 -20.83 6.72 31.87
C ILE A 150 -19.71 7.52 32.55
N GLY A 151 -19.43 8.76 32.13
CA GLY A 151 -18.45 9.58 32.82
C GLY A 151 -18.81 9.86 34.30
N TYR A 152 -20.10 10.00 34.64
CA TYR A 152 -20.55 10.11 36.02
C TYR A 152 -20.50 8.75 36.74
N VAL A 153 -20.85 7.67 36.05
CA VAL A 153 -20.65 6.31 36.56
C VAL A 153 -19.18 6.08 36.92
N ASN A 154 -18.25 6.45 36.04
CA ASN A 154 -16.82 6.31 36.28
C ASN A 154 -16.35 7.14 37.49
N TYR A 155 -16.88 8.35 37.69
CA TYR A 155 -16.65 9.09 38.93
C TYR A 155 -17.10 8.29 40.16
N VAL A 156 -18.32 7.73 40.14
CA VAL A 156 -18.83 6.91 41.24
C VAL A 156 -17.92 5.72 41.52
N LEU A 157 -17.51 4.99 40.48
CA LEU A 157 -16.66 3.81 40.61
C LEU A 157 -15.27 4.13 41.21
N ASN A 158 -14.68 5.27 40.87
CA ASN A 158 -13.37 5.68 41.39
C ASN A 158 -13.40 6.13 42.86
N ASN A 159 -14.56 6.53 43.39
CA ASN A 159 -14.66 7.18 44.71
C ASN A 159 -15.38 6.36 45.77
N TYR A 160 -16.11 5.31 45.39
CA TYR A 160 -16.94 4.51 46.29
C TYR A 160 -16.59 3.02 46.22
N TYR A 161 -17.29 2.21 47.02
CA TYR A 161 -17.09 0.76 47.06
C TYR A 161 -17.17 0.11 45.67
N PRO A 162 -16.27 -0.82 45.32
CA PRO A 162 -15.19 -1.38 46.13
C PRO A 162 -13.85 -0.63 46.04
N ALA A 163 -13.66 0.30 45.10
CA ALA A 163 -12.41 1.06 44.95
C ALA A 163 -12.05 1.85 46.22
N ASN A 164 -13.07 2.35 46.93
CA ASN A 164 -12.95 2.94 48.25
C ASN A 164 -13.86 2.22 49.26
N PRO A 165 -13.37 1.20 49.97
CA PRO A 165 -14.20 0.41 50.89
C PRO A 165 -14.64 1.19 52.14
N ALA A 166 -14.08 2.37 52.39
CA ALA A 166 -14.51 3.24 53.48
C ALA A 166 -15.74 4.10 53.12
N ALA A 167 -16.15 4.14 51.85
CA ALA A 167 -17.25 4.98 51.36
C ALA A 167 -18.35 4.15 50.65
N PRO A 168 -19.65 4.40 50.94
CA PRO A 168 -20.16 5.30 51.97
C PRO A 168 -19.87 4.79 53.40
N ALA A 169 -19.57 5.71 54.31
CA ALA A 169 -19.22 5.37 55.69
C ALA A 169 -20.43 4.86 56.48
N GLY A 170 -20.21 3.94 57.43
CA GLY A 170 -21.26 3.46 58.34
C GLY A 170 -22.22 2.42 57.74
N LEU A 171 -21.99 1.99 56.49
CA LEU A 171 -22.74 0.94 55.82
C LEU A 171 -21.97 -0.38 55.80
N THR A 172 -22.70 -1.51 55.75
CA THR A 172 -22.10 -2.83 55.45
C THR A 172 -21.69 -2.92 53.99
N ALA A 173 -20.78 -3.83 53.62
CA ALA A 173 -20.36 -4.01 52.22
C ALA A 173 -21.54 -4.28 51.27
N ASN A 174 -22.57 -5.02 51.71
CA ASN A 174 -23.78 -5.24 50.92
C ASN A 174 -24.56 -3.94 50.66
N GLN A 175 -24.68 -3.09 51.69
CA GLN A 175 -25.37 -1.80 51.58
C GLN A 175 -24.55 -0.80 50.77
N GLN A 176 -23.22 -0.77 50.93
CA GLN A 176 -22.32 0.05 50.12
C GLN A 176 -22.45 -0.32 48.64
N ALA A 177 -22.35 -1.62 48.33
CA ALA A 177 -22.44 -2.10 46.96
C ALA A 177 -23.81 -1.82 46.33
N ALA A 178 -24.90 -1.99 47.09
CA ALA A 178 -26.24 -1.67 46.61
C ALA A 178 -26.47 -0.16 46.40
N ALA A 179 -25.92 0.68 47.28
CA ALA A 179 -25.98 2.14 47.11
C ALA A 179 -25.20 2.58 45.86
N VAL A 180 -24.02 2.03 45.62
CA VAL A 180 -23.25 2.30 44.40
C VAL A 180 -24.01 1.86 43.16
N GLN A 181 -24.49 0.61 43.11
CA GLN A 181 -25.28 0.13 41.97
C GLN A 181 -26.54 0.98 41.71
N GLY A 182 -27.22 1.43 42.77
CA GLY A 182 -28.37 2.32 42.67
C GLY A 182 -28.03 3.71 42.11
N ALA A 183 -26.87 4.27 42.46
CA ALA A 183 -26.39 5.53 41.91
C ALA A 183 -25.95 5.38 40.44
N ILE A 184 -25.31 4.26 40.07
CA ILE A 184 -24.99 3.93 38.68
C ILE A 184 -26.26 3.92 37.84
N TRP A 185 -27.27 3.15 38.26
CA TRP A 185 -28.55 3.06 37.56
C TRP A 185 -29.37 4.36 37.59
N TYR A 186 -29.11 5.26 38.54
CA TYR A 186 -29.68 6.60 38.46
C TYR A 186 -29.13 7.32 37.23
N PHE A 187 -27.82 7.35 37.03
CA PHE A 187 -27.22 8.04 35.88
C PHE A 187 -27.54 7.38 34.54
N THR A 188 -27.61 6.05 34.48
CA THR A 188 -27.82 5.32 33.22
C THR A 188 -29.30 5.20 32.86
N ASP A 189 -30.19 4.98 33.84
CA ASP A 189 -31.57 4.55 33.62
C ASP A 189 -32.64 5.35 34.40
N GLY A 190 -32.24 6.29 35.25
CA GLY A 190 -33.18 7.05 36.10
C GLY A 190 -33.75 6.26 37.27
N TYR A 191 -32.98 5.30 37.81
CA TYR A 191 -33.36 4.47 38.96
C TYR A 191 -33.56 5.28 40.25
N VAL A 192 -34.73 5.12 40.88
CA VAL A 192 -35.10 5.81 42.14
C VAL A 192 -35.39 4.80 43.24
N VAL A 193 -34.60 4.79 44.31
CA VAL A 193 -34.79 3.94 45.49
C VAL A 193 -36.03 4.38 46.26
N ASN A 194 -36.85 3.43 46.70
CA ASN A 194 -38.08 3.73 47.42
C ASN A 194 -37.82 4.45 48.74
N THR A 195 -38.63 5.45 49.08
CA THR A 195 -38.56 6.17 50.37
C THR A 195 -38.66 5.27 51.60
N SER A 196 -39.17 4.03 51.49
CA SER A 196 -39.14 3.05 52.59
C SER A 196 -37.74 2.48 52.86
N GLU A 197 -36.82 2.53 51.89
CA GLU A 197 -35.44 2.02 51.95
C GLU A 197 -34.47 3.13 52.41
N ALA A 198 -34.82 3.84 53.49
CA ALA A 198 -34.17 5.10 53.89
C ALA A 198 -32.63 5.05 53.90
N VAL A 199 -32.04 4.00 54.49
CA VAL A 199 -30.58 3.86 54.60
C VAL A 199 -29.88 3.83 53.24
N ILE A 200 -30.45 3.10 52.28
CA ILE A 200 -29.86 2.98 50.93
C ILE A 200 -30.17 4.22 50.12
N ARG A 201 -31.40 4.74 50.23
CA ARG A 201 -31.82 5.93 49.53
C ARG A 201 -30.95 7.14 49.89
N ASP A 202 -30.72 7.38 51.18
CA ASP A 202 -29.88 8.48 51.66
C ASP A 202 -28.45 8.36 51.11
N ALA A 203 -27.92 7.14 51.03
CA ALA A 203 -26.60 6.88 50.47
C ALA A 203 -26.55 7.10 48.95
N VAL A 204 -27.56 6.64 48.19
CA VAL A 204 -27.67 6.86 46.74
C VAL A 204 -27.77 8.35 46.44
N GLU A 205 -28.64 9.07 47.15
CA GLU A 205 -28.80 10.52 47.00
C GLU A 205 -27.48 11.26 47.23
N ALA A 206 -26.73 10.89 48.28
CA ALA A 206 -25.44 11.48 48.57
C ALA A 206 -24.38 11.17 47.48
N ILE A 207 -24.31 9.93 46.98
CA ILE A 207 -23.40 9.54 45.89
C ILE A 207 -23.73 10.32 44.61
N VAL A 208 -25.01 10.40 44.25
CA VAL A 208 -25.48 11.12 43.06
C VAL A 208 -25.11 12.59 43.14
N ALA A 209 -25.40 13.25 44.27
CA ALA A 209 -25.07 14.65 44.48
C ALA A 209 -23.55 14.92 44.40
N ASP A 210 -22.73 14.02 44.96
CA ASP A 210 -21.27 14.12 44.88
C ASP A 210 -20.76 13.95 43.44
N ALA A 211 -21.27 12.96 42.70
CA ALA A 211 -20.92 12.73 41.32
C ALA A 211 -21.35 13.89 40.40
N GLN A 212 -22.50 14.51 40.65
CA GLN A 212 -22.95 15.71 39.94
C GLN A 212 -22.04 16.91 40.17
N ALA A 213 -21.50 17.05 41.38
CA ALA A 213 -20.62 18.16 41.72
C ALA A 213 -19.20 18.00 41.15
N ASN A 214 -18.71 16.77 41.05
CA ASN A 214 -17.28 16.49 40.84
C ASN A 214 -16.98 15.64 39.59
N GLY A 215 -17.98 15.01 38.97
CA GLY A 215 -17.89 14.35 37.67
C GLY A 215 -18.23 15.28 36.50
N PRO A 216 -18.30 14.77 35.26
CA PRO A 216 -17.95 13.41 34.84
C PRO A 216 -16.43 13.21 34.71
N LEU A 217 -15.97 11.97 34.84
CA LEU A 217 -14.62 11.55 34.44
C LEU A 217 -14.59 11.10 32.98
N VAL A 218 -13.39 11.04 32.41
CA VAL A 218 -13.15 10.52 31.05
C VAL A 218 -12.97 9.00 31.07
N GLU A 219 -13.07 8.39 29.89
CA GLU A 219 -12.83 6.96 29.70
C GLU A 219 -11.42 6.58 30.14
N PRO A 220 -11.25 5.55 30.98
CA PRO A 220 -9.91 5.06 31.31
C PRO A 220 -9.25 4.52 30.04
N PRO A 221 -7.91 4.63 29.92
CA PRO A 221 -7.21 3.97 28.84
C PRO A 221 -7.47 2.46 28.86
N ALA A 222 -7.64 1.88 27.68
CA ALA A 222 -7.75 0.44 27.54
C ALA A 222 -6.46 -0.26 28.02
N PRO A 223 -6.55 -1.41 28.71
CA PRO A 223 -5.42 -2.26 29.02
C PRO A 223 -4.73 -2.67 27.73
N ASN A 224 -3.43 -2.37 27.67
CA ASN A 224 -2.72 -2.32 26.40
C ASN A 224 -1.81 -3.55 26.26
N VAL A 225 -2.36 -4.64 25.73
CA VAL A 225 -1.55 -5.62 24.98
C VAL A 225 -1.55 -5.16 23.53
N THR A 226 -0.41 -5.25 22.85
CA THR A 226 -0.26 -4.83 21.45
C THR A 226 0.57 -5.84 20.67
N ILE A 227 0.21 -6.03 19.41
CA ILE A 227 1.04 -6.69 18.42
C ILE A 227 1.20 -5.73 17.23
N THR A 228 2.43 -5.38 16.88
CA THR A 228 2.72 -4.46 15.76
C THR A 228 3.74 -5.07 14.81
N PRO A 229 3.48 -5.12 13.49
CA PRO A 229 2.23 -4.72 12.82
C PRO A 229 1.06 -5.70 13.11
N PRO A 230 -0.20 -5.34 12.81
CA PRO A 230 -1.34 -6.25 12.94
C PRO A 230 -1.32 -7.40 11.91
N SER A 231 -0.57 -7.25 10.82
CA SER A 231 -0.27 -8.35 9.90
C SER A 231 1.12 -8.20 9.29
N ALA A 232 1.72 -9.33 8.92
CA ALA A 232 2.95 -9.40 8.15
C ALA A 232 2.90 -10.58 7.18
N ALA A 233 3.53 -10.45 6.01
CA ALA A 233 3.55 -11.47 4.98
C ALA A 233 4.97 -12.00 4.73
N ALA A 234 5.09 -13.28 4.39
CA ALA A 234 6.36 -13.91 3.98
C ALA A 234 6.12 -15.02 2.94
N PRO A 235 7.17 -15.46 2.23
CA PRO A 235 7.10 -16.68 1.43
C PRO A 235 6.68 -17.89 2.27
N GLU A 236 5.94 -18.82 1.66
CA GLU A 236 5.65 -20.10 2.31
C GLU A 236 6.95 -20.82 2.74
N GLY A 237 6.92 -21.40 3.94
CA GLY A 237 8.12 -21.99 4.56
C GLY A 237 9.10 -21.00 5.18
N SER A 238 8.90 -19.68 5.02
CA SER A 238 9.68 -18.63 5.69
C SER A 238 8.89 -17.98 6.84
N PRO A 239 9.53 -17.45 7.89
CA PRO A 239 8.83 -16.76 8.97
C PRO A 239 8.35 -15.35 8.57
N ALA A 240 7.07 -15.04 8.80
CA ALA A 240 6.50 -13.71 8.69
C ALA A 240 6.76 -12.87 9.95
N GLY A 241 7.11 -11.59 9.78
CA GLY A 241 7.40 -10.67 10.89
C GLY A 241 8.44 -9.60 10.52
N PRO A 242 9.02 -8.88 11.50
CA PRO A 242 8.81 -9.07 12.93
C PRO A 242 7.46 -8.57 13.41
N PHE A 243 6.83 -9.33 14.30
CA PHE A 243 5.77 -8.86 15.19
C PHE A 243 6.39 -8.44 16.51
N THR A 244 6.20 -7.19 16.91
CA THR A 244 6.58 -6.72 18.25
C THR A 244 5.39 -6.95 19.18
N VAL A 245 5.56 -7.84 20.16
CA VAL A 245 4.57 -8.14 21.19
C VAL A 245 4.89 -7.36 22.46
N ALA A 246 3.92 -6.62 22.98
CA ALA A 246 4.12 -5.82 24.19
C ALA A 246 2.86 -5.77 25.03
N ALA A 247 3.06 -5.60 26.33
CA ALA A 247 2.01 -5.35 27.30
C ALA A 247 2.45 -4.23 28.25
N GLU A 248 1.57 -3.24 28.44
CA GLU A 248 1.81 -2.13 29.36
C GLU A 248 1.65 -2.59 30.82
N GLY A 249 2.64 -2.30 31.65
CA GLY A 249 2.63 -2.66 33.07
C GLY A 249 2.87 -4.15 33.37
N ALA A 250 3.08 -4.98 32.35
CA ALA A 250 3.49 -6.37 32.48
C ALA A 250 4.94 -6.57 31.99
N ALA A 251 5.71 -7.36 32.73
CA ALA A 251 7.10 -7.69 32.36
C ALA A 251 7.15 -8.74 31.24
N GLU A 252 6.16 -9.62 31.19
CA GLU A 252 6.09 -10.77 30.29
C GLU A 252 4.74 -10.82 29.57
N VAL A 253 4.75 -11.43 28.38
CA VAL A 253 3.62 -11.65 27.50
C VAL A 253 3.67 -13.10 27.04
N THR A 254 2.59 -13.84 27.25
CA THR A 254 2.44 -15.19 26.74
C THR A 254 2.09 -15.13 25.25
N VAL A 255 2.87 -15.79 24.41
CA VAL A 255 2.61 -15.86 22.96
C VAL A 255 2.20 -17.26 22.53
N SER A 256 1.19 -17.35 21.69
CA SER A 256 0.71 -18.63 21.15
C SER A 256 0.30 -18.52 19.68
N VAL A 257 0.34 -19.66 19.01
CA VAL A 257 -0.11 -19.86 17.62
C VAL A 257 -0.88 -21.18 17.52
N PRO A 258 -1.79 -21.33 16.55
CA PRO A 258 -2.49 -22.59 16.27
C PRO A 258 -1.54 -23.75 15.97
N THR A 259 -2.05 -24.98 16.14
CA THR A 259 -1.32 -26.20 15.78
C THR A 259 -0.89 -26.17 14.31
N GLY A 260 0.38 -26.49 14.04
CA GLY A 260 0.98 -26.45 12.69
C GLY A 260 1.78 -25.19 12.41
N TYR A 261 1.66 -24.15 13.24
CA TYR A 261 2.46 -22.94 13.18
C TYR A 261 3.56 -22.95 14.24
N THR A 262 4.63 -22.20 14.01
CA THR A 262 5.75 -22.06 14.96
C THR A 262 6.15 -20.60 15.12
N ILE A 263 6.41 -20.19 16.36
CA ILE A 263 6.93 -18.86 16.70
C ILE A 263 8.46 -18.94 16.73
N TYR A 264 9.17 -17.93 16.26
CA TYR A 264 10.63 -17.84 16.29
C TYR A 264 11.11 -16.53 16.92
N ALA A 265 12.25 -16.60 17.59
CA ALA A 265 12.96 -15.44 18.13
C ALA A 265 13.84 -14.71 17.09
N ASP A 266 13.94 -15.24 15.87
CA ASP A 266 14.77 -14.70 14.79
C ASP A 266 14.08 -14.82 13.42
N ALA A 267 14.40 -13.88 12.53
CA ALA A 267 13.88 -13.84 11.16
C ALA A 267 14.29 -15.06 10.30
N ALA A 268 15.37 -15.74 10.65
CA ALA A 268 15.84 -16.91 9.90
C ALA A 268 15.08 -18.20 10.25
N GLY A 269 14.18 -18.17 11.24
CA GLY A 269 13.38 -19.32 11.63
C GLY A 269 14.21 -20.42 12.29
N THR A 270 15.28 -20.06 13.02
CA THR A 270 16.24 -21.03 13.57
C THR A 270 16.06 -21.29 15.06
N THR A 271 15.48 -20.35 15.81
CA THR A 271 15.30 -20.42 17.27
C THR A 271 13.81 -20.44 17.61
N PRO A 272 13.19 -21.63 17.71
CA PRO A 272 11.75 -21.74 17.98
C PRO A 272 11.42 -21.35 19.42
N ILE A 273 10.29 -20.65 19.57
CA ILE A 273 9.61 -20.37 20.83
C ILE A 273 8.38 -21.31 20.90
N PRO A 274 8.29 -22.20 21.88
CA PRO A 274 7.12 -23.06 22.04
C PRO A 274 5.83 -22.24 22.19
N SER A 275 4.76 -22.64 21.51
CA SER A 275 3.44 -22.00 21.66
C SER A 275 2.98 -22.07 23.13
N GLY A 276 2.52 -20.94 23.67
CA GLY A 276 2.17 -20.78 25.09
C GLY A 276 3.35 -20.39 25.99
N SER A 277 4.50 -19.98 25.43
CA SER A 277 5.64 -19.50 26.23
C SER A 277 5.53 -18.02 26.54
N ASP A 278 6.08 -17.62 27.68
CA ASP A 278 6.25 -16.22 28.07
C ASP A 278 7.50 -15.60 27.44
N VAL A 279 7.35 -14.40 26.90
CA VAL A 279 8.42 -13.57 26.37
C VAL A 279 8.41 -12.19 27.03
N ALA A 280 9.55 -11.52 27.11
CA ALA A 280 9.59 -10.16 27.66
C ALA A 280 8.72 -9.19 26.85
N SER A 281 8.04 -8.25 27.51
CA SER A 281 7.31 -7.17 26.83
C SER A 281 8.24 -6.37 25.91
N GLY A 282 7.82 -6.16 24.66
CA GLY A 282 8.61 -5.52 23.59
C GLY A 282 9.43 -6.50 22.75
N THR A 283 9.31 -7.82 22.96
CA THR A 283 10.03 -8.83 22.16
C THR A 283 9.53 -8.84 20.72
N GLN A 284 10.46 -8.98 19.77
CA GLN A 284 10.14 -9.26 18.38
C GLN A 284 10.09 -10.77 18.15
N VAL A 285 9.02 -11.23 17.50
CA VAL A 285 8.82 -12.62 17.12
C VAL A 285 8.44 -12.73 15.65
N TRP A 286 8.68 -13.90 15.07
CA TRP A 286 8.26 -14.25 13.72
C TRP A 286 7.40 -15.51 13.76
N VAL A 287 6.48 -15.66 12.82
CA VAL A 287 5.59 -16.83 12.73
C VAL A 287 5.79 -17.51 11.41
N SER A 288 6.03 -18.82 11.41
CA SER A 288 5.99 -19.65 10.19
C SER A 288 4.75 -20.54 10.19
N GLY A 289 4.21 -20.76 9.00
CA GLY A 289 3.17 -21.76 8.75
C GLY A 289 3.74 -23.16 8.47
N PRO A 290 2.85 -24.15 8.24
CA PRO A 290 3.22 -25.44 7.70
C PRO A 290 3.97 -25.31 6.37
N PRO A 291 4.91 -26.22 6.04
CA PRO A 291 5.59 -26.20 4.74
C PRO A 291 4.60 -26.28 3.57
N ALA A 292 4.85 -25.49 2.52
CA ALA A 292 4.02 -25.44 1.30
C ALA A 292 2.54 -25.12 1.56
N SER A 293 2.27 -24.24 2.53
CA SER A 293 0.93 -23.74 2.83
C SER A 293 0.90 -22.22 2.77
N THR A 294 -0.18 -21.70 2.17
CA THR A 294 -0.54 -20.28 2.15
C THR A 294 -1.64 -19.94 3.17
N ASP A 295 -2.04 -20.90 4.00
CA ASP A 295 -3.06 -20.66 5.03
C ASP A 295 -2.52 -19.63 6.05
N PRO A 296 -3.32 -18.61 6.43
CA PRO A 296 -2.86 -17.60 7.37
C PRO A 296 -2.75 -18.15 8.79
N GLY A 297 -1.69 -17.76 9.49
CA GLY A 297 -1.50 -17.99 10.91
C GLY A 297 -2.05 -16.85 11.76
N VAL A 298 -2.52 -17.17 12.96
CA VAL A 298 -2.90 -16.18 13.98
C VAL A 298 -1.87 -16.23 15.10
N LEU A 299 -1.19 -15.11 15.35
CA LEU A 299 -0.36 -14.91 16.53
C LEU A 299 -1.23 -14.29 17.63
N SER A 300 -1.40 -14.99 18.74
CA SER A 300 -2.08 -14.45 19.92
C SER A 300 -1.04 -14.04 20.97
N ALA A 301 -1.16 -12.83 21.49
CA ALA A 301 -0.38 -12.33 22.62
C ALA A 301 -1.32 -12.07 23.79
N ARG A 302 -0.98 -12.61 24.95
CA ARG A 302 -1.80 -12.58 26.15
C ARG A 302 -0.96 -12.11 27.33
N ALA A 303 -1.51 -11.24 28.18
CA ALA A 303 -0.85 -10.84 29.41
C ALA A 303 -1.84 -10.37 30.48
N SER A 304 -1.53 -10.70 31.72
CA SER A 304 -2.09 -10.11 32.93
C SER A 304 -1.67 -8.65 33.05
N VAL A 305 -2.59 -7.74 32.78
CA VAL A 305 -2.35 -6.29 32.79
C VAL A 305 -3.26 -5.61 33.80
N THR A 306 -2.82 -4.47 34.30
CA THR A 306 -3.65 -3.66 35.20
C THR A 306 -4.79 -3.03 34.39
N VAL A 307 -6.02 -3.48 34.63
CA VAL A 307 -7.23 -2.91 34.06
C VAL A 307 -7.78 -1.89 35.04
N GLN A 308 -7.88 -0.63 34.60
CA GLN A 308 -8.39 0.44 35.45
C GLN A 308 -9.91 0.32 35.64
N THR A 309 -10.40 0.70 36.81
CA THR A 309 -11.85 0.86 37.03
C THR A 309 -12.49 1.75 35.97
N GLY A 310 -13.74 1.45 35.60
CA GLY A 310 -14.46 2.17 34.55
C GLY A 310 -14.34 1.57 33.15
N ASN A 311 -13.50 0.54 32.95
CA ASN A 311 -13.47 -0.22 31.70
C ASN A 311 -14.76 -1.05 31.52
N VAL A 312 -15.32 -1.05 30.31
CA VAL A 312 -16.58 -1.73 29.99
C VAL A 312 -16.33 -3.10 29.39
N TYR A 313 -17.20 -4.04 29.73
CA TYR A 313 -17.22 -5.42 29.26
C TYR A 313 -18.58 -5.71 28.61
N LEU A 314 -18.53 -6.07 27.33
CA LEU A 314 -19.69 -6.34 26.48
C LEU A 314 -19.83 -7.83 26.24
N TYR A 315 -21.07 -8.26 26.01
CA TYR A 315 -21.38 -9.67 25.75
C TYR A 315 -20.59 -10.19 24.55
N ASP A 316 -19.89 -11.31 24.74
CA ASP A 316 -19.04 -11.94 23.73
C ASP A 316 -19.82 -12.59 22.56
N ARG A 317 -21.15 -12.71 22.72
CA ARG A 317 -22.06 -13.38 21.77
C ARG A 317 -21.75 -14.86 21.55
N GLY A 318 -21.12 -15.49 22.53
CA GLY A 318 -20.73 -16.90 22.50
C GLY A 318 -21.86 -17.88 22.79
N ASP A 319 -22.90 -17.46 23.52
CA ASP A 319 -23.98 -18.32 24.00
C ASP A 319 -25.10 -18.48 22.92
N PRO A 320 -25.29 -19.69 22.34
CA PRO A 320 -26.25 -19.90 21.26
C PRO A 320 -27.70 -19.58 21.68
N GLY A 321 -28.36 -18.74 20.90
CA GLY A 321 -29.77 -18.37 21.14
C GLY A 321 -29.95 -17.17 22.07
N ARG A 322 -28.87 -16.62 22.62
CA ARG A 322 -28.88 -15.37 23.38
C ARG A 322 -28.41 -14.21 22.51
N GLU A 323 -29.29 -13.23 22.28
CA GLU A 323 -29.00 -12.06 21.44
C GLU A 323 -28.27 -10.93 22.19
N ASN A 324 -28.48 -10.83 23.50
CA ASN A 324 -27.90 -9.78 24.34
C ASN A 324 -27.67 -10.25 25.79
N ALA A 325 -26.75 -9.58 26.48
CA ALA A 325 -26.55 -9.72 27.92
C ALA A 325 -26.15 -8.37 28.53
N GLN A 326 -26.41 -8.20 29.83
CA GLN A 326 -26.13 -6.97 30.57
C GLN A 326 -24.69 -6.47 30.32
N PRO A 327 -24.50 -5.26 29.79
CA PRO A 327 -23.18 -4.64 29.78
C PRO A 327 -22.67 -4.44 31.21
N LEU A 328 -21.40 -4.75 31.43
CA LEU A 328 -20.76 -4.68 32.73
C LEU A 328 -19.67 -3.61 32.74
N ILE A 329 -19.39 -3.05 33.90
CA ILE A 329 -18.28 -2.10 34.09
C ILE A 329 -17.43 -2.49 35.29
N LEU A 330 -16.10 -2.37 35.14
CA LEU A 330 -15.15 -2.76 36.16
C LEU A 330 -15.19 -1.81 37.37
N ALA A 331 -15.53 -2.36 38.53
CA ALA A 331 -15.81 -1.61 39.76
C ALA A 331 -14.57 -1.18 40.56
N ALA A 332 -13.44 -1.83 40.33
CA ALA A 332 -12.15 -1.46 40.93
C ALA A 332 -11.00 -1.86 40.02
N THR A 333 -9.93 -1.08 40.03
CA THR A 333 -8.69 -1.42 39.34
C THR A 333 -8.18 -2.77 39.83
N THR A 334 -7.95 -3.68 38.90
CA THR A 334 -7.49 -5.03 39.19
C THR A 334 -6.57 -5.52 38.07
N VAL A 335 -6.00 -6.71 38.23
CA VAL A 335 -5.22 -7.37 37.18
C VAL A 335 -6.13 -8.38 36.50
N LEU A 336 -6.27 -8.26 35.18
CA LEU A 336 -6.99 -9.23 34.34
C LEU A 336 -6.15 -9.56 33.11
N GLU A 337 -6.35 -10.76 32.59
CA GLU A 337 -5.82 -11.17 31.30
C GLU A 337 -6.46 -10.37 30.15
N THR A 338 -5.61 -9.87 29.25
CA THR A 338 -6.02 -9.25 27.99
C THR A 338 -5.34 -9.97 26.83
N THR A 339 -6.05 -10.18 25.73
CA THR A 339 -5.50 -10.85 24.54
C THR A 339 -5.53 -9.92 23.32
N ARG A 340 -4.50 -10.00 22.47
CA ARG A 340 -4.49 -9.43 21.11
C ARG A 340 -4.04 -10.44 20.10
N GLU A 341 -4.42 -10.20 18.86
CA GLU A 341 -4.09 -11.06 17.73
C GLU A 341 -3.48 -10.27 16.58
N ALA A 342 -2.61 -10.94 15.82
CA ALA A 342 -2.07 -10.47 14.55
C ALA A 342 -2.03 -11.62 13.54
N THR A 343 -2.05 -11.28 12.25
CA THR A 343 -2.11 -12.26 11.16
C THR A 343 -0.75 -12.42 10.48
N ALA A 344 -0.27 -13.66 10.40
CA ALA A 344 0.86 -14.05 9.58
C ALA A 344 0.35 -14.59 8.24
N GLU A 345 0.68 -13.93 7.15
CA GLU A 345 0.26 -14.31 5.80
C GLU A 345 1.40 -14.98 5.03
N PHE A 346 1.06 -15.97 4.21
CA PHE A 346 2.05 -16.74 3.44
C PHE A 346 1.68 -16.77 1.95
N PHE A 347 2.68 -16.66 1.08
CA PHE A 347 2.48 -16.68 -0.36
C PHE A 347 3.49 -17.60 -1.05
N VAL A 348 3.11 -18.16 -2.20
CA VAL A 348 4.04 -18.88 -3.08
C VAL A 348 5.02 -17.87 -3.69
N PRO A 349 6.35 -18.03 -3.52
CA PRO A 349 7.33 -17.09 -4.03
C PRO A 349 7.71 -17.34 -5.50
N GLY A 350 8.09 -16.28 -6.19
CA GLY A 350 8.80 -16.30 -7.46
C GLY A 350 9.88 -15.21 -7.49
N ASP A 351 10.95 -15.47 -8.20
CA ASP A 351 12.08 -14.56 -8.36
C ASP A 351 12.01 -13.90 -9.74
N LEU A 352 12.39 -12.62 -9.82
CA LEU A 352 12.50 -11.87 -11.06
C LEU A 352 13.95 -11.50 -11.35
N VAL A 353 14.54 -12.13 -12.36
CA VAL A 353 15.85 -11.79 -12.90
C VAL A 353 15.70 -10.67 -13.92
N VAL A 354 16.15 -9.49 -13.55
CA VAL A 354 16.17 -8.28 -14.37
C VAL A 354 17.49 -8.25 -15.12
N THR A 355 17.42 -8.40 -16.43
CA THR A 355 18.59 -8.47 -17.32
C THR A 355 18.68 -7.24 -18.21
N LYS A 356 19.85 -6.61 -18.23
CA LYS A 356 20.22 -5.56 -19.19
C LYS A 356 21.17 -6.11 -20.25
N LEU A 357 20.80 -5.93 -21.51
CA LEU A 357 21.59 -6.28 -22.69
C LEU A 357 22.00 -5.02 -23.44
N PHE A 358 23.15 -5.09 -24.12
CA PHE A 358 23.70 -4.01 -24.94
C PHE A 358 24.04 -4.52 -26.34
N ALA A 359 23.64 -3.75 -27.35
CA ALA A 359 23.93 -3.97 -28.77
C ALA A 359 24.39 -2.66 -29.42
N GLY A 360 24.97 -2.72 -30.61
CA GLY A 360 25.42 -1.54 -31.35
C GLY A 360 26.94 -1.35 -31.40
N GLY A 361 27.39 -0.43 -32.26
CA GLY A 361 28.81 -0.23 -32.54
C GLY A 361 29.57 0.54 -31.45
N ALA A 362 28.84 1.21 -30.56
CA ALA A 362 29.40 2.07 -29.51
C ALA A 362 29.23 1.50 -28.10
N VAL A 363 28.88 0.21 -27.97
CA VAL A 363 28.77 -0.48 -26.68
C VAL A 363 30.06 -0.31 -25.87
N GLY A 364 29.91 0.10 -24.61
CA GLY A 364 31.01 0.44 -23.72
C GLY A 364 31.37 1.93 -23.68
N SER A 365 30.74 2.77 -24.52
CA SER A 365 30.96 4.23 -24.54
C SER A 365 29.82 5.04 -23.92
N GLN A 366 28.73 4.37 -23.50
CA GLN A 366 27.59 5.00 -22.85
C GLN A 366 27.87 5.40 -21.40
N GLY A 367 27.15 6.42 -20.93
CA GLY A 367 27.08 6.80 -19.52
C GLY A 367 26.36 5.77 -18.67
N ALA A 368 26.22 6.06 -17.37
CA ALA A 368 25.45 5.22 -16.47
C ALA A 368 23.95 5.25 -16.83
N SER A 369 23.25 4.16 -16.58
CA SER A 369 21.81 4.03 -16.82
C SER A 369 21.09 3.49 -15.58
N THR A 370 19.80 3.76 -15.46
CA THR A 370 19.00 3.43 -14.27
C THR A 370 17.74 2.70 -14.70
N LEU A 371 17.55 1.47 -14.21
CA LEU A 371 16.33 0.69 -14.38
C LEU A 371 15.46 0.81 -13.14
N VAL A 372 14.17 1.08 -13.32
CA VAL A 372 13.18 1.04 -12.24
C VAL A 372 12.19 -0.07 -12.56
N VAL A 373 12.14 -1.09 -11.70
CA VAL A 373 11.19 -2.20 -11.82
C VAL A 373 10.07 -1.98 -10.81
N ASP A 374 8.86 -1.76 -11.31
CA ASP A 374 7.67 -1.57 -10.49
C ASP A 374 6.82 -2.84 -10.48
N CYS A 375 6.65 -3.43 -9.30
CA CYS A 375 5.85 -4.63 -9.07
C CYS A 375 4.53 -4.34 -8.31
N GLY A 376 4.17 -3.07 -8.10
CA GLY A 376 2.94 -2.70 -7.39
C GLY A 376 3.07 -2.82 -5.87
N ALA A 377 2.24 -3.65 -5.23
CA ALA A 377 2.19 -3.75 -3.75
C ALA A 377 3.53 -4.18 -3.10
N PRO A 378 4.33 -5.09 -3.69
CA PRO A 378 5.70 -5.38 -3.22
C PRO A 378 6.67 -4.20 -3.32
N GLY A 379 6.35 -3.17 -4.12
CA GLY A 379 7.14 -1.94 -4.27
C GLY A 379 7.88 -1.83 -5.60
N SER A 380 8.77 -0.83 -5.67
CA SER A 380 9.61 -0.53 -6.83
C SER A 380 11.09 -0.69 -6.48
N PHE A 381 11.85 -1.29 -7.40
CA PHE A 381 13.25 -1.65 -7.24
C PHE A 381 14.10 -0.86 -8.25
N VAL A 382 15.15 -0.20 -7.76
CA VAL A 382 16.03 0.64 -8.59
C VAL A 382 17.37 -0.04 -8.78
N PHE A 383 17.79 -0.19 -10.03
CA PHE A 383 19.08 -0.78 -10.39
C PHE A 383 19.93 0.23 -11.18
N GLU A 384 21.09 0.57 -10.63
CA GLU A 384 22.09 1.38 -11.30
C GLU A 384 22.99 0.50 -12.17
N VAL A 385 23.07 0.82 -13.46
CA VAL A 385 23.96 0.19 -14.43
C VAL A 385 25.17 1.11 -14.66
N PRO A 386 26.39 0.68 -14.33
CA PRO A 386 27.58 1.52 -14.45
C PRO A 386 27.84 1.99 -15.89
N ALA A 387 28.43 3.18 -16.02
CA ALA A 387 28.92 3.70 -17.30
C ALA A 387 29.93 2.73 -17.94
N GLY A 388 29.90 2.64 -19.27
CA GLY A 388 30.80 1.79 -20.04
C GLY A 388 30.58 0.28 -19.90
N THR A 389 29.45 -0.16 -19.34
CA THR A 389 29.10 -1.58 -19.25
C THR A 389 28.97 -2.18 -20.66
N ALA A 390 29.86 -3.11 -21.02
CA ALA A 390 29.92 -3.71 -22.36
C ALA A 390 29.39 -5.15 -22.42
N THR A 391 29.08 -5.75 -21.27
CA THR A 391 28.54 -7.10 -21.14
C THR A 391 27.14 -7.07 -20.54
N GLN A 392 26.47 -8.22 -20.50
CA GLN A 392 25.20 -8.36 -19.78
C GLN A 392 25.36 -7.94 -18.31
N PHE A 393 24.37 -7.21 -17.81
CA PHE A 393 24.19 -6.90 -16.39
C PHE A 393 22.89 -7.55 -15.91
N SER A 394 22.89 -8.14 -14.72
CA SER A 394 21.71 -8.82 -14.16
C SER A 394 21.59 -8.60 -12.67
N GLN A 395 20.36 -8.42 -12.20
CA GLN A 395 20.01 -8.35 -10.79
C GLN A 395 18.75 -9.20 -10.54
N THR A 396 18.59 -9.72 -9.33
CA THR A 396 17.43 -10.52 -8.95
C THR A 396 16.62 -9.80 -7.90
N VAL A 397 15.31 -9.70 -8.11
CA VAL A 397 14.33 -9.42 -7.07
C VAL A 397 13.77 -10.75 -6.61
N ALA A 398 14.10 -11.15 -5.39
CA ALA A 398 13.64 -12.42 -4.83
C ALA A 398 12.28 -12.27 -4.14
N ASP A 399 11.64 -13.41 -3.88
CA ASP A 399 10.50 -13.53 -2.94
C ASP A 399 9.28 -12.67 -3.31
N LEU A 400 8.99 -12.52 -4.60
CA LEU A 400 7.77 -11.85 -5.07
C LEU A 400 6.58 -12.81 -5.02
N PRO A 401 5.39 -12.38 -4.58
CA PRO A 401 4.20 -13.21 -4.63
C PRO A 401 3.83 -13.62 -6.06
N VAL A 402 3.53 -14.90 -6.27
CA VAL A 402 2.99 -15.39 -7.57
C VAL A 402 1.73 -14.61 -7.95
N GLY A 403 1.64 -14.22 -9.23
CA GLY A 403 0.58 -13.37 -9.76
C GLY A 403 0.90 -11.88 -9.74
N THR A 404 1.96 -11.46 -9.05
CA THR A 404 2.48 -10.08 -9.12
C THR A 404 2.81 -9.72 -10.57
N VAL A 405 2.45 -8.52 -11.01
CA VAL A 405 2.81 -8.02 -12.36
C VAL A 405 3.89 -6.97 -12.21
N CYS A 406 5.06 -7.25 -12.76
CA CYS A 406 6.20 -6.34 -12.74
C CYS A 406 6.42 -5.71 -14.11
N SER A 407 6.64 -4.41 -14.13
CA SER A 407 7.01 -3.64 -15.32
C SER A 407 8.33 -2.93 -15.09
N VAL A 408 8.99 -2.49 -16.16
CA VAL A 408 10.29 -1.82 -16.08
C VAL A 408 10.27 -0.52 -16.86
N THR A 409 10.88 0.52 -16.31
CA THR A 409 11.25 1.74 -17.01
C THR A 409 12.77 1.92 -16.98
N GLU A 410 13.28 2.70 -17.92
CA GLU A 410 14.69 3.12 -17.95
C GLU A 410 14.73 4.65 -17.99
N ASP A 411 14.79 5.25 -16.82
CA ASP A 411 14.63 6.70 -16.64
C ASP A 411 15.87 7.47 -17.13
N ALA A 412 17.05 6.87 -16.98
CA ALA A 412 18.29 7.32 -17.57
C ALA A 412 18.85 6.16 -18.41
N ASN A 413 19.07 6.37 -19.71
CA ASN A 413 19.52 5.31 -20.63
C ASN A 413 21.04 5.34 -20.90
N GLY A 414 21.77 6.31 -20.35
CA GLY A 414 23.20 6.45 -20.56
C GLY A 414 23.60 7.17 -21.86
N SER A 415 22.68 7.82 -22.57
CA SER A 415 23.04 8.67 -23.72
C SER A 415 23.98 9.80 -23.30
N THR A 416 24.97 10.11 -24.13
CA THR A 416 25.94 11.19 -23.92
C THR A 416 26.03 12.07 -25.16
N ALA A 417 26.93 13.06 -25.17
CA ALA A 417 27.22 13.80 -26.39
C ALA A 417 27.76 12.87 -27.50
N GLU A 418 28.58 11.88 -27.16
CA GLU A 418 29.25 11.00 -28.14
C GLU A 418 28.37 9.84 -28.62
N VAL A 419 27.39 9.40 -27.81
CA VAL A 419 26.55 8.24 -28.14
C VAL A 419 25.07 8.49 -27.89
N THR A 420 24.23 7.96 -28.77
CA THR A 420 22.80 7.80 -28.54
C THR A 420 22.52 6.40 -28.05
N VAL A 421 21.76 6.29 -26.97
CA VAL A 421 21.24 5.01 -26.48
C VAL A 421 19.74 4.92 -26.75
N THR A 422 19.33 3.87 -27.44
CA THR A 422 17.92 3.57 -27.74
C THR A 422 17.47 2.35 -26.95
N PRO A 423 16.63 2.52 -25.91
CA PRO A 423 16.12 1.42 -25.11
C PRO A 423 14.96 0.69 -25.79
N VAL A 424 14.95 -0.63 -25.64
CA VAL A 424 13.83 -1.52 -25.96
C VAL A 424 13.42 -2.21 -24.65
N LEU A 425 12.26 -1.80 -24.14
CA LEU A 425 11.67 -2.35 -22.92
C LEU A 425 10.78 -3.56 -23.27
N PRO A 426 10.76 -4.62 -22.44
CA PRO A 426 9.85 -5.75 -22.62
C PRO A 426 8.42 -5.39 -22.16
N ASP A 427 7.45 -6.24 -22.51
CA ASP A 427 6.12 -6.22 -21.89
C ASP A 427 6.22 -6.57 -20.39
N PRO A 428 5.27 -6.11 -19.55
CA PRO A 428 5.22 -6.51 -18.14
C PRO A 428 5.18 -8.04 -17.97
N VAL A 429 5.86 -8.52 -16.94
CA VAL A 429 5.96 -9.95 -16.60
C VAL A 429 5.07 -10.25 -15.40
N THR A 430 4.21 -11.25 -15.53
CA THR A 430 3.51 -11.85 -14.38
C THR A 430 4.41 -12.88 -13.72
N ILE A 431 4.67 -12.71 -12.42
CA ILE A 431 5.50 -13.63 -11.63
C ILE A 431 4.80 -14.98 -11.51
N ALA A 432 5.46 -16.02 -12.01
CA ALA A 432 5.15 -17.41 -11.73
C ALA A 432 6.08 -17.96 -10.64
N GLU A 433 5.79 -19.17 -10.15
CA GLU A 433 6.64 -19.87 -9.19
C GLU A 433 8.05 -20.10 -9.77
N GLY A 434 9.09 -19.84 -8.97
CA GLY A 434 10.48 -19.98 -9.39
C GLY A 434 11.02 -18.79 -10.19
N GLU A 435 11.95 -19.04 -11.11
CA GLU A 435 12.67 -17.97 -11.83
C GLU A 435 11.85 -17.40 -12.99
N ASN A 436 11.73 -16.07 -13.03
CA ASN A 436 11.14 -15.27 -14.09
C ASN A 436 12.19 -14.33 -14.68
N VAL A 437 12.08 -13.97 -15.95
CA VAL A 437 13.06 -13.10 -16.63
C VAL A 437 12.37 -11.88 -17.22
N LEU A 438 12.96 -10.71 -16.95
CA LEU A 438 12.60 -9.45 -17.58
C LEU A 438 13.86 -8.84 -18.22
N ALA A 439 13.89 -8.76 -19.54
CA ALA A 439 15.08 -8.39 -20.31
C ALA A 439 14.91 -7.06 -21.03
N VAL A 440 15.76 -6.08 -20.69
CA VAL A 440 15.82 -4.76 -21.33
C VAL A 440 17.03 -4.70 -22.25
N THR A 441 16.84 -4.32 -23.51
CA THR A 441 17.93 -4.22 -24.50
C THR A 441 18.18 -2.76 -24.88
N ASN A 442 19.43 -2.30 -24.77
CA ASN A 442 19.84 -1.00 -25.30
C ASN A 442 20.67 -1.17 -26.57
N THR A 443 20.32 -0.41 -27.60
CA THR A 443 21.20 -0.19 -28.75
C THR A 443 22.01 1.09 -28.51
N VAL A 444 23.33 1.00 -28.64
CA VAL A 444 24.30 2.08 -28.37
C VAL A 444 25.06 2.38 -29.66
N ASP A 445 24.81 3.56 -30.22
CA ASP A 445 25.41 4.01 -31.48
C ASP A 445 26.15 5.33 -31.30
N PHE A 446 27.25 5.52 -32.04
CA PHE A 446 27.97 6.79 -32.05
C PHE A 446 27.16 7.88 -32.75
N ASN A 447 27.09 9.05 -32.13
CA ASN A 447 26.51 10.24 -32.76
C ASN A 447 27.40 10.70 -33.91
N PRO A 448 26.83 11.10 -35.06
CA PRO A 448 27.62 11.61 -36.19
C PRO A 448 28.38 12.89 -35.80
N GLY A 449 29.55 13.08 -36.41
CA GLY A 449 30.35 14.29 -36.29
C GLY A 449 30.22 15.19 -37.51
N SER A 450 31.10 16.19 -37.59
CA SER A 450 31.13 17.15 -38.70
C SER A 450 32.56 17.46 -39.15
N LEU A 451 32.71 17.91 -40.39
CA LEU A 451 33.96 18.39 -40.98
C LEU A 451 33.82 19.85 -41.40
N VAL A 452 34.72 20.70 -40.94
CA VAL A 452 34.96 22.03 -41.52
C VAL A 452 36.17 21.94 -42.43
N VAL A 453 36.02 22.33 -43.69
CA VAL A 453 37.15 22.50 -44.61
C VAL A 453 37.46 23.99 -44.72
N ALA A 454 38.67 24.38 -44.32
CA ALA A 454 39.14 25.76 -44.30
C ALA A 454 40.24 25.96 -45.35
N LYS A 455 39.93 26.69 -46.43
CA LYS A 455 40.90 27.11 -47.44
C LYS A 455 41.48 28.47 -47.06
N THR A 456 42.78 28.54 -46.80
CA THR A 456 43.47 29.81 -46.57
C THR A 456 44.30 30.20 -47.78
N ILE A 457 44.15 31.43 -48.23
CA ILE A 457 44.95 32.05 -49.28
C ILE A 457 45.84 33.10 -48.61
N SER A 458 47.14 33.01 -48.83
CA SER A 458 48.13 33.90 -48.21
C SER A 458 49.26 34.25 -49.19
N GLY A 459 50.21 35.07 -48.74
CA GLY A 459 51.37 35.47 -49.53
C GLY A 459 51.15 36.75 -50.36
N SER A 460 52.26 37.32 -50.83
CA SER A 460 52.27 38.60 -51.54
C SER A 460 51.65 38.56 -52.95
N GLY A 461 51.42 37.35 -53.49
CA GLY A 461 50.72 37.12 -54.75
C GLY A 461 49.23 36.85 -54.61
N ALA A 462 48.67 36.86 -53.39
CA ALA A 462 47.23 36.66 -53.18
C ALA A 462 46.42 37.75 -53.91
N GLY A 463 45.31 37.35 -54.54
CA GLY A 463 44.50 38.18 -55.42
C GLY A 463 44.86 38.09 -56.90
N LEU A 464 45.88 37.31 -57.26
CA LEU A 464 46.31 37.07 -58.64
C LEU A 464 46.14 35.61 -59.10
N GLN A 465 45.73 34.71 -58.21
CA GLN A 465 45.50 33.31 -58.51
C GLN A 465 44.25 33.10 -59.38
N GLU A 466 44.26 32.03 -60.18
CA GLU A 466 43.07 31.48 -60.83
C GLU A 466 42.16 30.77 -59.81
N GLU A 467 41.05 30.20 -60.29
CA GLU A 467 40.13 29.43 -59.47
C GLU A 467 40.83 28.30 -58.72
N VAL A 468 40.48 28.15 -57.44
CA VAL A 468 40.96 27.06 -56.58
C VAL A 468 39.81 26.09 -56.38
N VAL A 469 40.05 24.80 -56.57
CA VAL A 469 39.05 23.75 -56.38
C VAL A 469 39.57 22.74 -55.37
N LEU A 470 38.84 22.58 -54.27
CA LEU A 470 39.01 21.48 -53.33
C LEU A 470 37.97 20.39 -53.61
N HIS A 471 38.35 19.14 -53.45
CA HIS A 471 37.50 17.96 -53.56
C HIS A 471 37.49 17.21 -52.24
N ILE A 472 36.31 17.11 -51.63
CA ILE A 472 36.07 16.55 -50.31
C ILE A 472 35.36 15.22 -50.49
N GLN A 473 36.00 14.13 -50.04
CA GLN A 473 35.46 12.79 -50.13
C GLN A 473 35.46 12.12 -48.77
N CYS A 474 34.28 11.83 -48.21
CA CYS A 474 34.17 11.08 -46.94
C CYS A 474 33.66 9.67 -47.19
N GLY A 475 34.35 8.68 -46.64
CA GLY A 475 34.02 7.26 -46.81
C GLY A 475 33.90 6.83 -48.28
N ASP A 476 33.34 5.64 -48.50
CA ASP A 476 33.08 5.15 -49.85
C ASP A 476 31.79 5.81 -50.42
N GLY A 477 31.89 7.08 -50.80
CA GLY A 477 30.82 7.83 -51.47
C GLY A 477 29.73 8.36 -50.56
N LEU A 478 29.98 8.46 -49.24
CA LEU A 478 29.03 9.07 -48.30
C LEU A 478 28.93 10.59 -48.55
N LEU A 479 30.05 11.24 -48.81
CA LEU A 479 30.15 12.63 -49.23
C LEU A 479 31.16 12.71 -50.38
N ASP A 480 30.80 13.41 -51.45
CA ASP A 480 31.65 13.60 -52.64
C ASP A 480 31.32 14.97 -53.25
N GLU A 481 31.96 16.02 -52.75
CA GLU A 481 31.60 17.41 -53.08
C GLU A 481 32.82 18.27 -53.45
N LEU A 482 32.58 19.31 -54.24
CA LEU A 482 33.58 20.31 -54.61
C LEU A 482 33.37 21.59 -53.82
N PHE A 483 34.45 22.14 -53.26
CA PHE A 483 34.48 23.46 -52.65
C PHE A 483 35.37 24.38 -53.48
N VAL A 484 34.75 25.35 -54.15
CA VAL A 484 35.39 26.22 -55.15
C VAL A 484 35.60 27.62 -54.57
N ILE A 485 36.83 28.12 -54.63
CA ILE A 485 37.16 29.51 -54.33
C ILE A 485 37.40 30.26 -55.65
N PRO A 486 36.67 31.36 -55.90
CA PRO A 486 36.82 32.14 -57.12
C PRO A 486 38.26 32.67 -57.33
N GLU A 487 38.60 32.92 -58.58
CA GLU A 487 39.84 33.61 -58.93
C GLU A 487 39.94 35.02 -58.32
N GLY A 488 41.17 35.50 -58.13
CA GLY A 488 41.43 36.89 -57.75
C GLY A 488 41.00 37.32 -56.35
N VAL A 489 40.59 36.39 -55.48
CA VAL A 489 40.27 36.73 -54.08
C VAL A 489 41.53 37.10 -53.31
N THR A 490 41.44 38.14 -52.47
CA THR A 490 42.55 38.57 -51.61
C THR A 490 42.83 37.56 -50.50
N ALA A 491 43.94 37.74 -49.78
CA ALA A 491 44.31 36.86 -48.67
C ALA A 491 43.20 36.82 -47.61
N ASP A 492 42.66 35.62 -47.39
CA ASP A 492 41.57 35.33 -46.44
C ASP A 492 41.46 33.81 -46.19
N THR A 493 40.60 33.41 -45.26
CA THR A 493 40.23 32.02 -44.99
C THR A 493 38.75 31.78 -45.30
N PHE A 494 38.49 30.84 -46.20
CA PHE A 494 37.16 30.42 -46.64
C PHE A 494 36.81 29.07 -46.02
N THR A 495 35.61 28.94 -45.45
CA THR A 495 35.21 27.72 -44.74
C THR A 495 33.92 27.11 -45.29
N GLN A 496 33.87 25.78 -45.38
CA GLN A 496 32.67 25.01 -45.67
C GLN A 496 32.45 23.96 -44.57
N LEU A 497 31.22 23.88 -44.03
CA LEU A 497 30.84 22.90 -43.02
C LEU A 497 30.05 21.74 -43.66
N TYR A 498 30.40 20.52 -43.29
CA TYR A 498 29.72 19.28 -43.64
C TYR A 498 29.32 18.56 -42.36
N GLU A 499 28.01 18.41 -42.13
CA GLU A 499 27.47 17.81 -40.90
C GLU A 499 26.94 16.39 -41.14
N GLY A 500 26.65 15.66 -40.06
CA GLY A 500 25.98 14.37 -40.14
C GLY A 500 26.85 13.23 -40.65
N ILE A 501 28.18 13.38 -40.62
CA ILE A 501 29.11 12.35 -41.08
C ILE A 501 29.23 11.30 -39.96
N PRO A 502 28.95 10.00 -40.21
CA PRO A 502 29.07 8.95 -39.20
C PRO A 502 30.47 8.93 -38.57
N ALA A 503 30.52 8.69 -37.27
CA ALA A 503 31.78 8.62 -36.54
C ALA A 503 32.68 7.49 -37.07
N GLY A 504 33.99 7.72 -37.06
CA GLY A 504 34.99 6.80 -37.60
C GLY A 504 35.16 6.86 -39.12
N VAL A 505 34.31 7.59 -39.85
CA VAL A 505 34.49 7.82 -41.28
C VAL A 505 35.72 8.72 -41.51
N VAL A 506 36.54 8.33 -42.49
CA VAL A 506 37.69 9.12 -42.94
C VAL A 506 37.28 10.00 -44.12
N CYS A 507 37.57 11.29 -44.02
CA CYS A 507 37.41 12.29 -45.06
C CYS A 507 38.75 12.65 -45.68
N ARG A 508 38.88 12.50 -47.00
CA ARG A 508 40.01 12.95 -47.81
C ARG A 508 39.71 14.32 -48.39
N VAL A 509 40.66 15.25 -48.25
CA VAL A 509 40.60 16.56 -48.90
C VAL A 509 41.75 16.63 -49.89
N SER A 510 41.42 16.84 -51.16
CA SER A 510 42.41 17.04 -52.23
C SER A 510 42.19 18.37 -52.93
N GLU A 511 43.24 18.92 -53.52
CA GLU A 511 43.21 20.19 -54.23
C GLU A 511 43.56 19.96 -55.71
N PRO A 512 42.58 19.54 -56.53
CA PRO A 512 42.81 19.32 -57.96
C PRO A 512 43.20 20.58 -58.74
N ALA A 513 42.79 21.77 -58.29
CA ALA A 513 43.20 23.04 -58.89
C ALA A 513 43.69 24.00 -57.79
N THR A 514 44.96 24.41 -57.88
CA THR A 514 45.63 25.26 -56.89
C THR A 514 45.61 26.75 -57.25
N GLY A 515 44.99 27.14 -58.36
CA GLY A 515 44.98 28.53 -58.84
C GLY A 515 46.34 29.07 -59.32
N ALA A 516 47.37 28.23 -59.47
CA ALA A 516 48.65 28.63 -60.03
C ALA A 516 48.52 29.03 -61.50
N ASN A 517 49.18 30.12 -61.90
CA ASN A 517 49.16 30.62 -63.27
C ASN A 517 50.49 31.31 -63.62
N GLU A 518 50.54 32.04 -64.73
CA GLU A 518 51.76 32.73 -65.19
C GLU A 518 52.21 33.90 -64.31
N ASP A 519 51.34 34.43 -63.46
CA ASP A 519 51.58 35.60 -62.63
C ASP A 519 51.97 35.23 -61.18
N VAL A 520 51.61 34.03 -60.70
CA VAL A 520 51.90 33.55 -59.34
C VAL A 520 52.34 32.09 -59.27
N THR A 521 53.35 31.81 -58.42
CA THR A 521 53.66 30.45 -57.95
C THR A 521 52.90 30.14 -56.68
N VAL A 522 52.51 28.88 -56.48
CA VAL A 522 51.80 28.42 -55.27
C VAL A 522 52.62 27.41 -54.48
N SER A 523 52.63 27.55 -53.16
CA SER A 523 53.03 26.51 -52.22
C SER A 523 51.81 26.04 -51.44
N SER A 524 51.42 24.77 -51.61
CA SER A 524 50.26 24.19 -50.94
C SER A 524 50.68 23.31 -49.77
N SER A 525 50.01 23.47 -48.63
CA SER A 525 50.17 22.63 -47.45
C SER A 525 48.82 22.47 -46.74
N GLY A 526 48.68 21.46 -45.88
CA GLY A 526 47.44 21.26 -45.16
C GLY A 526 47.14 19.82 -44.79
N THR A 527 45.91 19.62 -44.33
CA THR A 527 45.38 18.33 -43.91
C THR A 527 44.79 17.59 -45.11
N THR A 528 45.36 16.43 -45.43
CA THR A 528 44.89 15.58 -46.54
C THR A 528 43.84 14.57 -46.12
N GLU A 529 43.82 14.19 -44.84
CA GLU A 529 42.87 13.23 -44.27
C GLU A 529 42.45 13.62 -42.85
N VAL A 530 41.18 13.45 -42.55
CA VAL A 530 40.58 13.68 -41.23
C VAL A 530 39.64 12.53 -40.89
N THR A 531 39.82 11.90 -39.73
CA THR A 531 38.83 10.97 -39.17
C THR A 531 37.79 11.74 -38.37
N ILE A 532 36.52 11.54 -38.67
CA ILE A 532 35.41 12.17 -37.97
C ILE A 532 35.21 11.49 -36.61
N LEU A 533 35.27 12.29 -35.55
CA LEU A 533 35.03 11.84 -34.18
C LEU A 533 33.54 12.02 -33.82
N PRO A 534 32.98 11.18 -32.93
CA PRO A 534 31.58 11.25 -32.55
C PRO A 534 31.19 12.62 -32.00
N ALA A 535 30.12 13.22 -32.53
CA ALA A 535 29.59 14.54 -32.12
C ALA A 535 30.61 15.69 -32.04
N GLN A 536 31.77 15.56 -32.69
CA GLN A 536 32.80 16.58 -32.74
C GLN A 536 32.88 17.20 -34.14
N VAL A 537 33.30 18.46 -34.17
CA VAL A 537 33.64 19.17 -35.40
C VAL A 537 35.13 19.10 -35.62
N GLN A 538 35.54 18.43 -36.68
CA GLN A 538 36.95 18.33 -37.07
C GLN A 538 37.25 19.35 -38.16
N THR A 539 38.47 19.88 -38.20
CA THR A 539 38.88 20.87 -39.21
C THR A 539 39.96 20.30 -40.13
N ALA A 540 39.76 20.40 -41.44
CA ALA A 540 40.79 20.20 -42.45
C ALA A 540 41.21 21.56 -43.01
N GLU A 541 42.47 21.95 -42.77
CA GLU A 541 43.01 23.20 -43.29
C GLU A 541 43.76 22.93 -44.59
N VAL A 542 43.55 23.76 -45.61
CA VAL A 542 44.34 23.74 -46.85
C VAL A 542 44.83 25.17 -47.10
N ILE A 543 46.15 25.36 -47.05
CA ILE A 543 46.80 26.67 -47.14
C ILE A 543 47.55 26.74 -48.46
N ASN A 544 47.26 27.78 -49.26
CA ASN A 544 48.06 28.17 -50.40
C ASN A 544 48.76 29.49 -50.13
N GLU A 545 50.10 29.48 -50.18
CA GLU A 545 50.90 30.69 -50.19
C GLU A 545 51.29 31.04 -51.63
N TYR A 546 50.85 32.21 -52.09
CA TYR A 546 51.13 32.72 -53.42
C TYR A 546 52.25 33.76 -53.39
N ALA A 547 53.22 33.60 -54.29
CA ALA A 547 54.28 34.56 -54.54
C ALA A 547 54.23 35.03 -56.00
N PRO A 548 54.40 36.34 -56.29
CA PRO A 548 54.45 36.83 -57.65
C PRO A 548 55.61 36.20 -58.43
N VAL A 549 55.35 35.74 -59.65
CA VAL A 549 56.42 35.34 -60.59
C VAL A 549 57.19 36.60 -61.01
N PRO A 550 58.53 36.65 -60.80
CA PRO A 550 59.34 37.79 -61.22
C PRO A 550 59.17 38.07 -62.71
N VAL A 551 59.10 39.35 -63.10
CA VAL A 551 58.85 39.78 -64.50
C VAL A 551 59.90 39.24 -65.48
N THR A 552 61.10 38.90 -64.99
CA THR A 552 62.18 38.28 -65.77
C THR A 552 61.94 36.81 -66.13
N GLU A 553 60.99 36.15 -65.47
CA GLU A 553 60.64 34.74 -65.67
C GLU A 553 59.24 34.56 -66.28
N ARG A 554 58.49 35.65 -66.50
CA ARG A 554 57.21 35.61 -67.20
C ARG A 554 57.43 35.36 -68.69
N LEU A 555 56.80 34.32 -69.24
CA LEU A 555 56.69 34.17 -70.69
C LEU A 555 55.81 35.30 -71.25
N PRO A 556 56.12 35.89 -72.43
CA PRO A 556 55.32 36.98 -72.96
C PRO A 556 53.90 36.50 -73.29
N ARG A 557 52.88 37.16 -72.73
CA ARG A 557 51.47 37.01 -73.14
C ARG A 557 51.32 37.36 -74.63
N THR A 558 51.39 36.37 -75.52
CA THR A 558 50.90 36.53 -76.90
C THR A 558 49.39 36.34 -76.87
N GLY A 559 48.65 37.43 -76.68
CA GLY A 559 47.19 37.42 -76.76
C GLY A 559 46.73 36.88 -78.11
N ALA A 560 46.12 35.69 -78.11
CA ALA A 560 45.43 35.13 -79.26
C ALA A 560 44.02 34.68 -78.83
N ASN A 561 43.16 35.67 -78.58
CA ASN A 561 41.73 35.51 -78.83
C ASN A 561 41.55 35.53 -80.36
N GLY A 562 41.20 34.40 -80.99
CA GLY A 562 40.97 34.39 -82.43
C GLY A 562 40.73 33.00 -83.03
N ASN A 563 39.45 32.71 -83.26
CA ASN A 563 38.92 31.58 -84.01
C ASN A 563 39.58 31.36 -85.40
N MET A 564 39.48 30.09 -85.85
CA MET A 564 39.67 29.57 -87.23
C MET A 564 41.13 29.42 -87.71
N ALA A 565 41.54 28.37 -88.42
CA ALA A 565 40.92 27.12 -88.87
C ALA A 565 42.01 26.28 -89.57
N LEU A 566 41.85 24.95 -89.49
CA LEU A 566 42.28 23.91 -90.44
C LEU A 566 43.72 23.85 -90.98
N GLY A 567 44.34 22.70 -90.76
CA GLY A 567 44.67 21.83 -91.90
C GLY A 567 46.10 21.29 -92.02
N ALA A 568 46.28 20.06 -91.50
CA ALA A 568 47.13 18.97 -92.04
C ALA A 568 48.67 19.21 -92.05
N VAL A 569 49.57 18.25 -91.84
CA VAL A 569 49.73 16.91 -92.44
C VAL A 569 50.83 16.15 -91.64
N THR A 570 50.65 14.82 -91.47
CA THR A 570 51.65 13.73 -91.18
C THR A 570 52.44 13.77 -89.87
N GLY A 571 52.51 12.73 -89.03
CA GLY A 571 52.75 11.29 -89.25
C GLY A 571 54.02 10.94 -88.45
N THR A 572 54.21 9.84 -87.70
CA THR A 572 53.59 8.51 -87.63
C THR A 572 54.19 7.75 -86.44
N ALA A 573 53.35 6.94 -85.78
CA ALA A 573 53.56 5.58 -85.24
C ALA A 573 54.63 5.33 -84.12
N ALA A 574 54.46 4.42 -83.15
CA ALA A 574 53.79 3.12 -83.15
C ALA A 574 53.44 2.64 -81.72
N VAL A 575 52.24 2.07 -81.49
CA VAL A 575 51.92 0.64 -81.18
C VAL A 575 52.43 0.15 -79.81
N LEU A 576 51.56 -0.17 -78.84
CA LEU A 576 50.94 -1.50 -78.72
C LEU A 576 49.56 -1.45 -78.02
N ALA A 577 48.57 -2.05 -78.69
CA ALA A 577 47.37 -2.62 -78.10
C ALA A 577 47.27 -4.09 -78.56
N GLY A 578 46.74 -4.96 -77.70
CA GLY A 578 46.28 -6.31 -78.04
C GLY A 578 45.78 -7.00 -76.77
N SER A 579 44.50 -7.00 -76.41
CA SER A 579 43.27 -7.55 -77.02
C SER A 579 42.95 -8.99 -76.58
N MET A 580 41.89 -9.09 -75.76
CA MET A 580 40.76 -10.03 -75.80
C MET A 580 40.96 -11.58 -75.75
N LEU A 581 40.21 -12.15 -74.78
CA LEU A 581 39.24 -13.26 -74.88
C LEU A 581 39.72 -14.74 -74.83
N VAL A 582 39.25 -15.48 -73.81
CA VAL A 582 38.34 -16.67 -73.88
C VAL A 582 38.62 -17.77 -72.82
N LEU A 583 37.60 -18.00 -71.98
CA LEU A 583 37.10 -19.23 -71.31
C LEU A 583 38.05 -20.23 -70.58
N ALA A 584 37.71 -20.54 -69.32
CA ALA A 584 37.07 -21.82 -68.94
C ALA A 584 36.64 -21.85 -67.46
N ALA A 585 35.52 -22.53 -67.22
CA ALA A 585 34.74 -22.58 -65.99
C ALA A 585 35.13 -23.74 -65.05
N SER A 586 34.82 -23.60 -63.76
CA SER A 586 34.07 -24.61 -62.94
C SER A 586 33.88 -24.05 -61.52
N ARG A 587 32.68 -23.61 -61.11
CA ARG A 587 31.58 -24.37 -60.47
C ARG A 587 31.98 -25.23 -59.25
N ARG A 588 31.55 -24.80 -58.05
CA ARG A 588 30.71 -25.54 -57.06
C ARG A 588 30.40 -24.58 -55.89
N ARG A 589 29.19 -24.01 -55.71
CA ARG A 589 27.85 -24.50 -55.28
C ARG A 589 27.71 -24.85 -53.77
N ARG A 590 26.71 -24.18 -53.17
CA ARG A 590 25.91 -24.49 -51.95
C ARG A 590 26.63 -24.22 -50.61
N SER A 591 26.01 -23.63 -49.60
CA SER A 591 24.59 -23.51 -49.22
C SER A 591 24.37 -22.21 -48.45
#